data_AF-A0A499W8L7-F1
#
_entry.id   AF-A0A499W8L7-F1
#
_cell.length_a   1.000
_cell.length_b   1.000
_cell.length_c   1.000
_cell.angle_alpha   90.00
_cell.angle_beta   90.00
_cell.angle_gamma   90.00
#
_symmetry.space_group_name_H-M   'P 1'
#
loop_
_entity.id
_entity.type
_entity.pdbx_description
1 polymer ?
#
loop_
_entity_poly.entity_id
_entity_poly.type
_entity_poly.pdbx_seq_one_letter_code
_entity_poly.pdbx_strand_id
1 'polypeptide(L)'
;AQHLCQDWDREAVAAIAQQLPFLLRQPDSEQNRWKVSFRLEERAGIGSLERLERRLQQARLNAQIIFSSGRDVDLLPKQGNKGQAATYLRQYLGVPPEDTLVCGDSGNDISLFQQPARGVIVGNAQPELLQWYYQDNRPW
;
A
#
# COMPACT_ATOMS: atom_id res chain seq x y z
N ALA A 1 6.27 13.22 -10.95
CA ALA A 1 6.29 13.87 -9.62
C ALA A 1 5.00 14.61 -9.29
N GLN A 2 4.44 15.42 -10.21
CA GLN A 2 3.20 16.18 -9.97
C GLN A 2 1.99 15.32 -9.54
N HIS A 3 1.89 14.08 -10.01
CA HIS A 3 0.80 13.16 -9.65
C HIS A 3 0.87 12.63 -8.19
N LEU A 4 2.05 12.62 -7.56
CA LEU A 4 2.24 12.06 -6.22
C LEU A 4 2.27 13.11 -5.10
N CYS A 5 2.36 14.40 -5.44
CA CYS A 5 2.67 15.46 -4.48
C CYS A 5 1.45 16.13 -3.85
N GLN A 6 0.25 15.91 -4.38
CA GLN A 6 -0.94 16.57 -3.87
C GLN A 6 -1.25 16.07 -2.46
N ASP A 7 -1.18 16.98 -1.48
CA ASP A 7 -1.50 16.75 -0.07
C ASP A 7 -0.66 15.67 0.62
N TRP A 8 0.54 15.39 0.08
CA TRP A 8 1.55 14.54 0.71
C TRP A 8 2.54 15.37 1.52
N ASP A 9 2.51 15.20 2.84
CA ASP A 9 3.52 15.73 3.75
C ASP A 9 4.22 14.56 4.46
N ARG A 10 5.41 14.22 3.97
CA ARG A 10 6.21 13.11 4.48
C ARG A 10 6.55 13.29 5.97
N GLU A 11 6.89 14.51 6.38
CA GLU A 11 7.35 14.77 7.74
C GLU A 11 6.19 14.69 8.71
N ALA A 12 5.03 15.28 8.38
CA ALA A 12 3.83 15.17 9.18
C ALA A 12 3.33 13.71 9.29
N VAL A 13 3.34 12.96 8.18
CA VAL A 13 2.99 11.53 8.17
C VAL A 13 3.92 10.72 9.08
N ALA A 14 5.23 10.93 8.96
CA ALA A 14 6.22 10.24 9.79
C ALA A 14 6.05 10.61 11.28
N ALA A 15 5.82 11.88 11.59
CA ALA A 15 5.63 12.36 12.96
C ALA A 15 4.40 11.73 13.63
N ILE A 16 3.27 11.63 12.92
CA ILE A 16 2.07 10.96 13.43
C ILE A 16 2.32 9.46 13.67
N ALA A 17 2.97 8.78 12.72
CA ALA A 17 3.23 7.35 12.83
C ALA A 17 4.20 7.03 13.98
N GLN A 18 5.24 7.84 14.18
CA GLN A 18 6.21 7.65 15.27
C GLN A 18 5.62 7.83 16.68
N GLN A 19 4.48 8.51 16.82
CA GLN A 19 3.76 8.61 18.10
C GLN A 19 3.02 7.32 18.47
N LEU A 20 2.92 6.35 17.56
CA LEU A 20 2.28 5.06 17.82
C LEU A 20 3.35 4.05 18.26
N PRO A 21 3.33 3.58 19.52
CA PRO A 21 4.41 2.77 20.08
C PRO A 21 4.55 1.39 19.41
N PHE A 22 3.53 0.95 18.67
CA PHE A 22 3.51 -0.33 17.96
C PHE A 22 4.09 -0.26 16.52
N LEU A 23 4.54 0.92 16.06
CA LEU A 23 5.18 1.08 14.76
C LEU A 23 6.67 1.34 14.94
N LEU A 24 7.48 0.33 14.59
CA LEU A 24 8.93 0.41 14.64
C LEU A 24 9.46 0.86 13.29
N ARG A 25 10.09 2.03 13.21
CA ARG A 25 10.62 2.55 11.94
C ARG A 25 11.62 1.57 11.31
N GLN A 26 11.47 1.30 10.02
CA GLN A 26 12.41 0.48 9.27
C GLN A 26 13.71 1.25 8.96
N PRO A 27 14.81 0.57 8.57
CA PRO A 27 16.08 1.21 8.22
C PRO A 27 15.94 2.25 7.12
N ASP A 28 16.91 3.17 7.02
CA ASP A 28 16.87 4.26 6.04
C ASP A 28 16.85 3.79 4.59
N SER A 29 17.34 2.58 4.30
CA SER A 29 17.27 1.95 2.98
C SER A 29 15.83 1.72 2.49
N GLU A 30 14.86 1.59 3.40
CA GLU A 30 13.44 1.41 3.08
C GLU A 30 12.68 2.73 2.96
N GLN A 31 13.35 3.85 3.26
CA GLN A 31 12.75 5.17 3.29
C GLN A 31 13.06 5.91 1.99
N ASN A 32 12.08 6.66 1.47
CA ASN A 32 12.34 7.60 0.38
C ASN A 32 11.42 8.81 0.47
N ARG A 33 11.54 9.73 -0.50
CA ARG A 33 10.74 10.97 -0.54
C ARG A 33 9.22 10.73 -0.52
N TRP A 34 8.76 9.60 -1.04
CA TRP A 34 7.36 9.23 -1.21
C TRP A 34 6.95 8.02 -0.37
N LYS A 35 7.81 7.59 0.56
CA LYS A 35 7.59 6.38 1.36
C LYS A 35 8.16 6.55 2.76
N VAL A 36 7.32 6.29 3.76
CA VAL A 36 7.74 6.14 5.16
C VAL A 36 7.35 4.75 5.63
N SER A 37 8.33 3.95 6.05
CA SER A 37 8.11 2.54 6.36
C SER A 37 8.37 2.18 7.79
N PHE A 38 7.49 1.32 8.31
CA PHE A 38 7.49 0.81 9.65
C PHE A 38 7.26 -0.70 9.64
N ARG A 39 7.62 -1.34 10.74
CA ARG A 39 7.23 -2.69 11.09
C ARG A 39 6.22 -2.60 12.23
N LEU A 40 5.08 -3.24 12.06
CA LEU A 40 4.09 -3.43 13.09
C LEU A 40 4.59 -4.45 14.11
N GLU A 41 4.52 -4.11 15.39
CA GLU A 41 4.79 -5.07 16.45
C GLU A 41 3.72 -6.18 16.49
N GLU A 42 4.14 -7.44 16.60
CA GLU A 42 3.26 -8.62 16.60
C GLU A 42 2.11 -8.52 17.62
N ARG A 43 2.40 -7.95 18.80
CA ARG A 43 1.42 -7.79 19.89
C ARG A 43 0.28 -6.80 19.61
N ALA A 44 0.44 -5.90 18.65
CA ALA A 44 -0.53 -4.82 18.41
C ALA A 44 -1.71 -5.27 17.53
N GLY A 45 -1.51 -6.31 16.72
CA GLY A 45 -2.50 -6.81 15.76
C GLY A 45 -2.82 -5.81 14.63
N ILE A 46 -3.34 -6.32 13.51
CA ILE A 46 -3.63 -5.49 12.33
C ILE A 46 -4.70 -4.40 12.59
N GLY A 47 -5.65 -4.65 13.50
CA GLY A 47 -6.68 -3.67 13.87
C GLY A 47 -6.13 -2.38 14.49
N SER A 48 -4.87 -2.38 14.97
CA SER A 48 -4.20 -1.16 15.43
C SER A 48 -3.95 -0.15 14.30
N LEU A 49 -3.91 -0.59 13.04
CA LEU A 49 -3.73 0.30 11.88
C LEU A 49 -4.94 1.22 11.66
N GLU A 50 -6.14 0.86 12.12
CA GLU A 50 -7.30 1.75 12.12
C GLU A 50 -7.07 3.01 12.97
N ARG A 51 -6.22 2.93 14.00
CA ARG A 51 -5.82 4.09 14.80
C ARG A 51 -4.88 5.00 14.03
N LEU A 52 -3.95 4.43 13.25
CA LEU A 52 -3.07 5.20 12.37
C LEU A 52 -3.89 5.92 11.29
N GLU A 53 -4.80 5.21 10.65
CA GLU A 53 -5.66 5.77 9.61
C GLU A 53 -6.47 6.97 10.12
N ARG A 54 -7.15 6.80 11.26
CA ARG A 54 -7.92 7.90 11.88
C ARG A 54 -7.08 9.13 12.18
N ARG A 55 -5.83 8.97 12.66
CA ARG A 55 -4.93 10.10 12.95
C ARG A 55 -4.49 10.83 11.68
N LEU A 56 -4.18 10.09 10.62
CA LEU A 56 -3.83 10.69 9.32
C LEU A 56 -5.02 11.46 8.74
N GLN A 57 -6.23 10.90 8.82
CA GLN A 57 -7.47 11.56 8.38
C GLN A 57 -7.78 12.84 9.18
N GLN A 58 -7.65 12.79 10.51
CA GLN A 58 -7.84 13.97 11.38
C GLN A 58 -6.86 15.10 11.07
N ALA A 59 -5.62 14.75 10.72
CA ALA A 59 -4.60 15.70 10.27
C ALA A 59 -4.78 16.16 8.81
N ARG A 60 -5.80 15.67 8.10
CA ARG A 60 -6.05 15.93 6.67
C ARG A 60 -4.86 15.59 5.77
N LEU A 61 -4.10 14.56 6.14
CA LEU A 61 -2.96 14.08 5.36
C LEU A 61 -3.41 13.03 4.35
N ASN A 62 -3.08 13.22 3.08
CA ASN A 62 -3.54 12.36 2.01
C ASN A 62 -2.59 11.17 1.78
N ALA A 63 -2.49 10.32 2.81
CA ALA A 63 -1.67 9.12 2.79
C ALA A 63 -2.54 7.85 2.64
N GLN A 64 -1.97 6.81 2.02
CA GLN A 64 -2.46 5.44 2.10
C GLN A 64 -1.55 4.62 3.01
N ILE A 65 -2.15 3.65 3.70
CA ILE A 65 -1.46 2.65 4.51
C ILE A 65 -1.47 1.37 3.70
N ILE A 66 -0.29 0.81 3.43
CA ILE A 66 -0.14 -0.51 2.82
C ILE A 66 0.42 -1.45 3.87
N PHE A 67 -0.31 -2.51 4.18
CA PHE A 67 0.15 -3.58 5.05
C PHE A 67 0.54 -4.80 4.22
N SER A 68 1.69 -5.40 4.51
CA SER A 68 2.19 -6.57 3.77
C SER A 68 3.08 -7.46 4.64
N SER A 69 3.25 -8.71 4.20
CA SER A 69 4.17 -9.67 4.82
C SER A 69 3.89 -9.89 6.32
N GLY A 70 2.63 -9.74 6.72
CA GLY A 70 2.16 -9.85 8.11
C GLY A 70 2.72 -8.82 9.10
N ARG A 71 3.53 -7.84 8.66
CA ARG A 71 4.17 -6.89 9.59
C ARG A 71 4.61 -5.56 8.97
N ASP A 72 4.84 -5.50 7.67
CA ASP A 72 5.40 -4.30 7.06
C ASP A 72 4.27 -3.29 6.79
N VAL A 73 4.52 -2.03 7.13
CA VAL A 73 3.57 -0.92 7.04
C VAL A 73 4.21 0.21 6.27
N ASP A 74 3.76 0.41 5.04
CA ASP A 74 4.22 1.47 4.15
C ASP A 74 3.20 2.60 4.10
N LEU A 75 3.65 3.82 4.41
CA LEU A 75 2.88 5.05 4.24
C LEU A 75 3.31 5.73 2.95
N LEU A 76 2.38 5.83 2.01
CA LEU A 76 2.61 6.36 0.67
C LEU A 76 1.60 7.48 0.37
N PRO A 77 1.87 8.39 -0.57
CA PRO A 77 0.85 9.24 -1.17
C PRO A 77 -0.29 8.37 -1.73
N LYS A 78 -1.54 8.86 -1.75
CA LYS A 78 -2.69 8.08 -2.29
C LYS A 78 -2.48 7.49 -3.69
N GLN A 79 -1.74 8.17 -4.56
CA GLN A 79 -1.46 7.71 -5.92
C GLN A 79 -0.17 6.86 -6.03
N GLY A 80 0.55 6.63 -4.92
CA GLY A 80 1.87 6.02 -4.88
C GLY A 80 1.91 4.50 -4.78
N ASN A 81 0.89 3.77 -5.24
CA ASN A 81 0.85 2.30 -5.14
C ASN A 81 1.19 1.59 -6.47
N LYS A 82 1.43 0.27 -6.39
CA LYS A 82 1.80 -0.56 -7.54
C LYS A 82 0.74 -0.53 -8.65
N GLY A 83 -0.54 -0.52 -8.29
CA GLY A 83 -1.66 -0.44 -9.24
C GLY A 83 -1.63 0.81 -10.11
N GLN A 84 -1.49 1.99 -9.49
CA GLN A 84 -1.38 3.25 -10.22
C GLN A 84 -0.12 3.31 -11.09
N ALA A 85 1.00 2.79 -10.58
CA ALA A 85 2.23 2.69 -11.36
C ALA A 85 2.07 1.79 -12.59
N ALA A 86 1.42 0.63 -12.44
CA ALA A 86 1.12 -0.28 -13.54
C ALA A 86 0.18 0.35 -14.57
N THR A 87 -0.89 1.02 -14.13
CA THR A 87 -1.80 1.75 -15.03
C THR A 87 -1.09 2.85 -15.81
N TYR A 88 -0.24 3.63 -15.14
CA TYR A 88 0.58 4.66 -15.79
C TYR A 88 1.49 4.04 -16.86
N LEU A 89 2.22 2.97 -16.51
CA LEU A 89 3.13 2.31 -17.44
C LEU A 89 2.39 1.72 -18.65
N ARG A 90 1.26 1.07 -18.40
CA ARG A 90 0.40 0.51 -19.44
C ARG A 90 -0.07 1.59 -20.43
N GLN A 91 -0.56 2.72 -19.92
CA GLN A 91 -0.98 3.85 -20.75
C GLN A 91 0.18 4.45 -21.54
N TYR A 92 1.35 4.61 -20.89
CA TYR A 92 2.55 5.11 -21.54
C TYR A 92 3.00 4.23 -22.71
N LEU A 93 2.90 2.91 -22.55
CA LEU A 93 3.26 1.93 -23.58
C LEU A 93 2.14 1.67 -24.61
N GLY A 94 0.94 2.24 -24.42
CA GLY A 94 -0.21 1.99 -25.29
C GLY A 94 -0.75 0.56 -25.23
N VAL A 95 -0.49 -0.18 -24.13
CA VAL A 95 -0.93 -1.57 -23.97
C VAL A 95 -2.37 -1.59 -23.42
N PRO A 96 -3.28 -2.38 -23.98
CA PRO A 96 -4.63 -2.44 -23.45
C PRO A 96 -4.70 -3.36 -22.20
N PRO A 97 -5.70 -3.18 -21.33
CA PRO A 97 -5.78 -3.96 -20.09
C PRO A 97 -5.92 -5.48 -20.31
N GLU A 98 -6.57 -5.91 -21.38
CA GLU A 98 -6.73 -7.31 -21.78
C GLU A 98 -5.41 -8.01 -22.13
N ASP A 99 -4.40 -7.25 -22.54
CA ASP A 99 -3.04 -7.71 -22.84
C ASP A 99 -2.10 -7.53 -21.64
N THR A 100 -2.64 -7.18 -20.48
CA THR A 100 -1.87 -6.98 -19.24
C THR A 100 -2.16 -8.11 -18.25
N LEU A 101 -1.09 -8.72 -17.74
CA LEU A 101 -1.11 -9.68 -16.65
C LEU A 101 -0.35 -9.11 -15.45
N VAL A 102 -1.01 -9.03 -14.29
CA VAL A 102 -0.35 -8.67 -13.02
C VAL A 102 -0.14 -9.92 -12.17
N CYS A 103 0.97 -9.95 -11.44
CA CYS A 103 1.33 -11.04 -10.54
C CYS A 103 1.62 -10.46 -9.16
N GLY A 104 1.20 -11.16 -8.10
CA GLY A 104 1.40 -10.67 -6.73
C GLY A 104 1.37 -11.78 -5.69
N ASP A 105 1.96 -11.49 -4.54
CA ASP A 105 2.12 -12.42 -3.43
C ASP A 105 1.69 -11.82 -2.09
N SER A 106 1.67 -10.49 -1.92
CA SER A 106 1.43 -9.87 -0.61
C SER A 106 0.49 -8.67 -0.66
N GLY A 107 0.18 -8.10 0.51
CA GLY A 107 -0.76 -6.98 0.60
C GLY A 107 -0.37 -5.73 -0.20
N ASN A 108 0.92 -5.52 -0.49
CA ASN A 108 1.35 -4.41 -1.34
C ASN A 108 0.99 -4.59 -2.84
N ASP A 109 0.59 -5.80 -3.24
CA ASP A 109 0.12 -6.13 -4.59
C ASP A 109 -1.39 -6.00 -4.75
N ILE A 110 -2.16 -5.83 -3.67
CA ILE A 110 -3.62 -5.67 -3.74
C ILE A 110 -4.02 -4.61 -4.79
N SER A 111 -3.31 -3.49 -4.80
CA SER A 111 -3.57 -2.40 -5.76
C SER A 111 -3.40 -2.81 -7.24
N LEU A 112 -2.55 -3.80 -7.55
CA LEU A 112 -2.40 -4.35 -8.91
C LEU A 112 -3.69 -5.08 -9.34
N PHE A 113 -4.21 -5.95 -8.47
CA PHE A 113 -5.44 -6.70 -8.72
C PHE A 113 -6.70 -5.83 -8.71
N GLN A 114 -6.60 -4.59 -8.22
CA GLN A 114 -7.66 -3.59 -8.32
C GLN A 114 -7.77 -2.95 -9.72
N GLN A 115 -6.75 -3.08 -10.57
CA GLN A 115 -6.75 -2.54 -11.94
C GLN A 115 -7.54 -3.46 -12.88
N PRO A 116 -8.02 -2.95 -14.04
CA PRO A 116 -8.78 -3.75 -15.00
C PRO A 116 -7.90 -4.72 -15.82
N ALA A 117 -6.99 -5.46 -15.18
CA ALA A 117 -6.06 -6.39 -15.82
C ALA A 117 -6.30 -7.83 -15.34
N ARG A 118 -5.82 -8.82 -16.10
CA ARG A 118 -5.80 -10.22 -15.62
C ARG A 118 -4.80 -10.34 -14.48
N GLY A 119 -5.10 -11.16 -13.48
CA GLY A 119 -4.27 -11.31 -12.28
C GLY A 119 -3.91 -12.75 -11.95
N VAL A 120 -2.69 -12.97 -11.47
CA VAL A 120 -2.25 -14.24 -10.86
C VAL A 120 -1.79 -13.99 -9.43
N ILE A 121 -2.45 -14.66 -8.49
CA ILE A 121 -1.99 -14.78 -7.10
C ILE A 121 -1.18 -16.09 -7.01
N VAL A 122 0.06 -16.00 -6.55
CA VAL A 122 0.96 -17.17 -6.47
C VAL A 122 0.58 -18.11 -5.32
N GLY A 123 0.96 -19.39 -5.42
CA GLY A 123 0.59 -20.42 -4.43
C GLY A 123 1.14 -20.19 -3.02
N ASN A 124 2.18 -19.37 -2.88
CA ASN A 124 2.77 -18.98 -1.60
C ASN A 124 2.35 -17.56 -1.15
N ALA A 125 1.21 -17.07 -1.64
CA ALA A 125 0.72 -15.74 -1.27
C ALA A 125 0.46 -15.61 0.24
N GLN A 126 0.67 -14.40 0.73
CA GLN A 126 0.49 -14.02 2.13
C GLN A 126 -1.00 -13.94 2.49
N PRO A 127 -1.36 -14.23 3.76
CA PRO A 127 -2.74 -14.24 4.21
C PRO A 127 -3.51 -12.96 3.90
N GLU A 128 -2.89 -11.78 3.99
CA GLU A 128 -3.58 -10.52 3.73
C GLU A 128 -4.05 -10.35 2.28
N LEU A 129 -3.30 -10.87 1.31
CA LEU A 129 -3.71 -10.84 -0.11
C LEU A 129 -4.82 -11.86 -0.38
N LEU A 130 -4.72 -13.06 0.20
CA LEU A 130 -5.76 -14.09 0.09
C LEU A 130 -7.07 -13.64 0.75
N GLN A 131 -6.98 -13.04 1.95
CA GLN A 131 -8.14 -12.50 2.65
C GLN A 131 -8.82 -11.42 1.82
N TRP A 132 -8.05 -10.47 1.26
CA TRP A 132 -8.60 -9.48 0.34
C TRP A 132 -9.32 -10.15 -0.84
N TYR A 133 -8.70 -11.14 -1.50
CA TYR A 133 -9.29 -11.84 -2.64
C TYR A 133 -10.63 -12.52 -2.31
N TYR A 134 -10.70 -13.25 -1.18
CA TYR A 134 -11.92 -13.94 -0.78
C TYR A 134 -13.02 -12.99 -0.27
N GLN A 135 -12.68 -11.81 0.23
CA GLN A 135 -13.64 -10.81 0.72
C GLN A 135 -14.18 -9.88 -0.38
N ASP A 136 -13.34 -9.50 -1.34
CA ASP A 136 -13.70 -8.52 -2.38
C ASP A 136 -14.69 -9.10 -3.41
N ASN A 137 -15.00 -10.41 -3.30
CA ASN A 137 -16.02 -11.14 -4.06
C ASN A 137 -16.03 -10.78 -5.56
N ARG A 138 -14.84 -10.56 -6.14
CA ARG A 138 -14.70 -10.04 -7.50
C ARG A 138 -15.17 -11.10 -8.48
N PRO A 139 -16.20 -10.81 -9.30
CA PRO A 139 -16.82 -11.79 -10.19
C PRO A 139 -16.11 -11.88 -11.55
N TRP A 140 -14.82 -11.52 -11.63
CA TRP A 140 -14.11 -11.62 -12.91
C TRP A 140 -14.22 -13.01 -13.53
#